data_AF-A0A399XZL7-F1
#
_entry.id   AF-A0A399XZL7-F1
#
_cell.length_a   1.000
_cell.length_b   1.000
_cell.length_c   1.000
_cell.angle_alpha   90.00
_cell.angle_beta   90.00
_cell.angle_gamma   90.00
#
_symmetry.space_group_name_H-M   'P 1'
#
loop_
_entity.id
_entity.type
_entity.pdbx_description
1 polymer ?
#
loop_
_entity_poly.entity_id
_entity_poly.type
_entity_poly.pdbx_seq_one_letter_code
_entity_poly.pdbx_strand_id
1 'polypeptide(L)'
;MGIFRPKLTKEEKALTRVLARRGEQTVATIIAMRDTGERKADGVVEVYEFTVEFTPAGGAAPVRVTARANMNEVTLTGLAEGEPVRVLYDPENPTQLLVQQSPKYVAIRNPNVMFDGKMVIAVPVAEAEGQDL
;
A
#
# COMPACT_ATOMS: atom_id res chain seq x y z
N MET A 1 14.40 1.52 -23.27
CA MET A 1 14.06 2.21 -22.01
C MET A 1 14.23 1.20 -20.88
N GLY A 2 15.15 1.46 -19.94
CA GLY A 2 15.37 0.57 -18.79
C GLY A 2 14.23 0.70 -17.79
N ILE A 3 13.69 -0.43 -17.34
CA ILE A 3 12.67 -0.48 -16.27
C ILE A 3 13.38 -0.14 -14.96
N PHE A 4 13.47 1.14 -14.62
CA PHE A 4 14.04 1.59 -13.35
C PHE A 4 13.07 1.27 -12.21
N ARG A 5 13.22 0.08 -11.64
CA ARG A 5 12.62 -0.23 -10.34
C ARG A 5 13.31 0.63 -9.27
N PRO A 6 12.58 1.39 -8.45
CA PRO A 6 13.19 2.16 -7.37
C PRO A 6 13.99 1.22 -6.47
N LYS A 7 15.24 1.59 -6.17
CA LYS A 7 16.11 0.80 -5.27
C LYS A 7 15.57 0.95 -3.85
N LEU A 8 15.01 -0.13 -3.31
CA LEU A 8 14.68 -0.24 -1.89
C LEU A 8 15.95 -0.02 -1.05
N THR A 9 15.81 0.73 0.06
CA THR A 9 16.85 0.88 1.08
C THR A 9 17.18 -0.46 1.74
N LYS A 10 18.30 -0.52 2.46
CA LYS A 10 18.71 -1.73 3.18
C LYS A 10 17.65 -2.16 4.20
N GLU A 11 17.03 -1.20 4.88
CA GLU A 11 15.99 -1.41 5.87
C GLU A 11 14.70 -1.90 5.23
N GLU A 12 14.23 -1.26 4.15
CA GLU A 12 13.06 -1.72 3.39
C GLU A 12 13.25 -3.15 2.85
N LYS A 13 14.46 -3.49 2.38
CA LYS A 13 14.79 -4.86 1.94
C LYS A 13 14.74 -5.87 3.08
N ALA A 14 15.26 -5.52 4.25
CA ALA A 14 15.22 -6.38 5.43
C ALA A 14 13.78 -6.62 5.88
N LEU A 15 12.99 -5.55 5.98
CA LEU A 15 11.57 -5.60 6.30
C LEU A 15 10.80 -6.46 5.30
N THR A 16 10.98 -6.21 4.00
CA THR A 16 10.32 -7.00 2.94
C THR A 16 10.68 -8.48 3.04
N ARG A 17 11.94 -8.81 3.38
CA ARG A 17 12.38 -10.20 3.55
C ARG A 17 11.73 -10.87 4.76
N VAL A 18 11.59 -10.15 5.87
CA VAL A 18 10.89 -10.65 7.07
C VAL A 18 9.42 -10.90 6.73
N LEU A 19 8.74 -9.92 6.13
CA LEU A 19 7.33 -10.00 5.78
C LEU A 19 7.04 -11.02 4.68
N ALA A 20 7.95 -11.24 3.73
CA ALA A 20 7.79 -12.30 2.74
C ALA A 20 7.83 -13.70 3.36
N ARG A 21 8.50 -13.87 4.52
CA ARG A 21 8.63 -15.16 5.20
C ARG A 21 7.48 -15.44 6.16
N ARG A 22 7.01 -14.41 6.88
CA ARG A 22 6.05 -14.57 7.99
C ARG A 22 5.02 -13.46 8.10
N GLY A 23 4.96 -12.57 7.11
CA GLY A 23 4.04 -11.44 7.14
C GLY A 23 2.60 -11.89 7.06
N GLU A 24 1.74 -11.25 7.83
CA GLU A 24 0.31 -11.47 7.84
C GLU A 24 -0.41 -10.22 7.35
N GLN A 25 -1.49 -10.41 6.57
CA GLN A 25 -2.29 -9.31 6.06
C GLN A 25 -3.42 -8.98 7.01
N THR A 26 -3.64 -7.69 7.25
CA THR A 26 -4.80 -7.19 7.99
C THR A 26 -5.27 -5.85 7.45
N VAL A 27 -6.42 -5.39 7.91
CA VAL A 27 -6.96 -4.06 7.61
C VAL A 27 -6.67 -3.16 8.79
N ALA A 28 -5.98 -2.05 8.51
CA ALA A 28 -5.72 -0.98 9.45
C ALA A 28 -6.58 0.24 9.12
N THR A 29 -6.77 1.13 10.09
CA THR A 29 -7.34 2.46 9.87
C THR A 29 -6.20 3.47 9.73
N ILE A 30 -6.25 4.33 8.72
CA ILE A 30 -5.30 5.44 8.60
C ILE A 30 -5.69 6.51 9.61
N ILE A 31 -4.85 6.75 10.60
CA ILE A 31 -5.04 7.82 11.60
C ILE A 31 -4.50 9.14 11.09
N ALA A 32 -3.35 9.10 10.41
CA ALA A 32 -2.74 10.27 9.79
C ALA A 32 -2.05 9.87 8.49
N MET A 33 -2.05 10.77 7.51
CA MET A 33 -1.38 10.59 6.23
C MET A 33 -0.71 11.89 5.81
N ARG A 34 0.57 11.82 5.45
CA ARG A 34 1.36 12.98 5.07
C ARG A 34 2.26 12.69 3.88
N ASP A 35 2.22 13.56 2.88
CA ASP A 35 3.24 13.59 1.83
C ASP A 35 4.57 14.10 2.41
N THR A 36 5.65 13.35 2.18
CA THR A 36 7.00 13.73 2.63
C THR A 36 7.69 14.70 1.67
N GLY A 37 7.15 14.88 0.45
CA GLY A 37 7.77 15.61 -0.64
C GLY A 37 8.87 14.81 -1.37
N GLU A 38 9.25 13.63 -0.87
CA GLU A 38 10.20 12.76 -1.56
C GLU A 38 9.52 12.06 -2.73
N ARG A 39 10.25 12.00 -3.84
CA ARG A 39 9.83 11.39 -5.10
C ARG A 39 10.92 10.43 -5.60
N LYS A 40 10.51 9.29 -6.15
CA LYS A 40 11.36 8.22 -6.70
C LYS A 40 10.91 7.88 -8.12
N ALA A 41 11.75 7.15 -8.86
CA ALA A 41 11.47 6.70 -10.22
C ALA A 41 10.98 7.84 -11.13
N ASP A 42 11.78 8.91 -11.22
CA ASP A 42 11.49 10.09 -12.05
C ASP A 42 10.14 10.77 -11.76
N GLY A 43 9.67 10.70 -10.51
CA GLY A 43 8.43 11.34 -10.07
C GLY A 43 7.19 10.44 -10.10
N VAL A 44 7.31 9.20 -10.59
CA VAL A 44 6.18 8.25 -10.67
C VAL A 44 5.79 7.68 -9.30
N VAL A 45 6.73 7.67 -8.36
CA VAL A 45 6.53 7.12 -7.02
C VAL A 45 6.74 8.22 -5.99
N GLU A 46 5.76 8.42 -5.13
CA GLU A 46 5.72 9.40 -4.07
C GLU A 46 5.89 8.70 -2.73
N VAL A 47 6.62 9.33 -1.79
CA VAL A 47 6.82 8.75 -0.47
C VAL A 47 5.88 9.43 0.52
N TYR A 48 5.04 8.63 1.15
CA TYR A 48 4.10 9.06 2.17
C TYR A 48 4.45 8.46 3.51
N GLU A 49 4.19 9.23 4.56
CA GLU A 49 4.22 8.78 5.94
C GLU A 49 2.79 8.55 6.41
N PHE A 50 2.52 7.34 6.89
CA PHE A 50 1.21 6.91 7.36
C PHE A 50 1.31 6.56 8.83
N THR A 51 0.44 7.14 9.66
CA THR A 51 0.15 6.60 10.98
C THR A 51 -1.09 5.72 10.85
N VAL A 52 -0.96 4.44 11.16
CA VAL A 52 -2.03 3.46 11.06
C VAL A 52 -2.30 2.81 12.40
N GLU A 53 -3.54 2.38 12.62
CA GLU A 53 -3.96 1.63 13.79
C GLU A 53 -4.66 0.33 13.38
N PHE A 54 -4.27 -0.78 13.97
CA PHE A 54 -4.88 -2.08 13.73
C PHE A 54 -4.76 -3.01 14.93
N THR A 55 -5.56 -4.07 14.94
CA THR A 55 -5.48 -5.14 15.93
C THR A 55 -4.74 -6.33 15.31
N PRO A 56 -3.57 -6.74 15.84
CA PRO A 56 -2.88 -7.93 15.36
C PRO A 56 -3.73 -9.19 15.55
N ALA A 57 -3.49 -10.20 14.71
CA ALA A 57 -4.12 -11.50 14.86
C ALA A 57 -3.80 -12.12 16.23
N GLY A 58 -4.75 -12.89 16.76
CA GLY A 58 -4.66 -13.44 18.12
C GLY A 58 -5.21 -12.53 19.21
N GLY A 59 -5.86 -11.41 18.86
CA GLY A 59 -6.59 -10.58 19.82
C GLY A 59 -5.70 -9.74 20.74
N ALA A 60 -4.47 -9.45 20.30
CA ALA A 60 -3.58 -8.54 21.00
C ALA A 60 -4.18 -7.12 21.09
N ALA A 61 -3.64 -6.27 21.97
CA ALA A 61 -4.06 -4.88 22.04
C ALA A 61 -3.85 -4.16 20.69
N PRO A 62 -4.71 -3.17 20.34
CA PRO A 62 -4.51 -2.35 19.16
C PRO A 62 -3.13 -1.70 19.17
N VAL A 63 -2.46 -1.71 18.02
CA VAL A 63 -1.14 -1.13 17.83
C VAL A 63 -1.26 0.05 16.88
N ARG A 64 -0.61 1.16 17.25
CA ARG A 64 -0.47 2.34 16.40
C ARG A 64 0.97 2.48 15.94
N VAL A 65 1.15 2.57 14.62
CA VAL A 65 2.48 2.53 13.99
C VAL A 65 2.57 3.65 12.96
N THR A 66 3.72 4.32 12.90
CA THR A 66 4.03 5.23 11.80
C THR A 66 5.00 4.55 10.86
N ALA A 67 4.63 4.43 9.59
CA ALA A 67 5.40 3.77 8.55
C ALA A 67 5.50 4.64 7.30
N ARG A 68 6.64 4.57 6.61
CA ARG A 68 6.83 5.20 5.30
C ARG A 68 6.55 4.19 4.21
N ALA A 69 5.82 4.62 3.19
CA ALA A 69 5.50 3.78 2.06
C ALA A 69 5.67 4.54 0.75
N ASN A 70 6.16 3.81 -0.24
CA ASN A 70 6.32 4.29 -1.61
C ASN A 70 5.02 4.00 -2.36
N MET A 71 4.30 5.04 -2.74
CA MET A 71 2.99 4.95 -3.38
C MET A 71 3.04 5.53 -4.80
N ASN A 72 2.22 5.01 -5.69
CA ASN A 72 1.91 5.63 -6.97
C ASN A 72 0.44 6.03 -7.01
N GLU A 73 0.01 6.72 -8.06
CA GLU A 73 -1.38 7.20 -8.21
C GLU A 73 -2.42 6.08 -7.99
N VAL A 74 -2.15 4.88 -8.49
CA VAL A 74 -3.04 3.72 -8.35
C VAL A 74 -3.12 3.26 -6.89
N THR A 75 -1.98 3.11 -6.20
CA THR A 75 -1.98 2.64 -4.81
C THR A 75 -2.44 3.71 -3.81
N LEU A 76 -2.37 4.99 -4.16
CA LEU A 76 -2.95 6.10 -3.39
C LEU A 76 -4.48 6.15 -3.46
N THR A 77 -5.08 5.50 -4.45
CA THR A 77 -6.53 5.59 -4.66
C THR A 77 -7.29 5.06 -3.45
N GLY A 78 -8.17 5.89 -2.89
CA GLY A 78 -8.99 5.55 -1.73
C GLY A 78 -8.25 5.52 -0.39
N LEU A 79 -7.04 6.07 -0.32
CA LEU A 79 -6.32 6.30 0.93
C LEU A 79 -6.53 7.74 1.41
N ALA A 80 -7.03 7.89 2.63
CA ALA A 80 -7.18 9.16 3.33
C ALA A 80 -7.23 8.91 4.84
N GLU A 81 -7.10 9.97 5.65
CA GLU A 81 -7.32 9.87 7.09
C GLU A 81 -8.75 9.39 7.40
N GLY A 82 -8.87 8.42 8.32
CA GLY A 82 -10.12 7.72 8.64
C GLY A 82 -10.46 6.54 7.72
N GLU A 83 -9.80 6.41 6.56
CA GLU A 83 -10.07 5.33 5.62
C GLU A 83 -9.32 4.04 5.99
N PRO A 84 -9.86 2.87 5.60
CA PRO A 84 -9.19 1.60 5.80
C PRO A 84 -8.05 1.42 4.80
N VAL A 85 -7.00 0.72 5.21
CA VAL A 85 -5.84 0.37 4.37
C VAL A 85 -5.40 -1.06 4.63
N ARG A 86 -4.99 -1.77 3.58
CA ARG A 86 -4.34 -3.08 3.74
C ARG A 86 -2.91 -2.89 4.20
N VAL A 87 -2.54 -3.61 5.25
CA VAL A 87 -1.16 -3.66 5.73
C VAL A 87 -0.68 -5.10 5.78
N LEU A 88 0.59 -5.29 5.49
CA LEU A 88 1.30 -6.54 5.72
C LEU A 88 2.24 -6.32 6.90
N TYR A 89 2.03 -7.02 8.00
CA TYR A 89 2.77 -6.81 9.25
C TYR A 89 3.46 -8.09 9.72
N ASP A 90 4.47 -7.95 10.57
CA ASP A 90 5.15 -9.06 11.21
C ASP A 90 4.40 -9.45 12.50
N PRO A 91 3.80 -10.66 12.60
CA PRO A 91 3.06 -11.06 13.79
C PRO A 91 3.95 -11.19 15.05
N GLU A 92 5.25 -11.42 14.89
CA GLU A 92 6.20 -11.45 16.01
C GLU A 92 6.67 -10.04 16.41
N ASN A 93 6.50 -9.05 15.54
CA ASN A 93 6.78 -7.65 15.82
C ASN A 93 5.80 -6.72 15.06
N PRO A 94 4.61 -6.45 15.61
CA PRO A 94 3.56 -5.70 14.90
C PRO A 94 3.90 -4.25 14.53
N THR A 95 5.00 -3.71 15.05
CA THR A 95 5.50 -2.39 14.66
C THR A 95 6.22 -2.40 13.30
N GLN A 96 6.58 -3.58 12.80
CA GLN A 96 7.16 -3.76 11.47
C GLN A 96 6.06 -4.09 10.47
N LEU A 97 5.73 -3.12 9.61
CA LEU A 97 4.68 -3.29 8.61
C LEU A 97 4.99 -2.57 7.30
N LEU A 98 4.30 -3.01 6.25
CA LEU A 98 4.20 -2.34 4.96
C LEU A 98 2.75 -1.92 4.70
N VAL A 99 2.57 -0.67 4.33
CA VAL A 99 1.30 -0.15 3.83
C VAL A 99 1.17 -0.51 2.35
N GLN A 100 0.01 -1.02 1.94
CA GLN A 100 -0.22 -1.49 0.57
C GLN A 100 -1.17 -0.55 -0.20
N GLN A 101 -2.47 -0.85 -0.18
CA GLN A 101 -3.49 -0.11 -0.91
C GLN A 101 -4.81 -0.16 -0.14
N SER A 102 -5.78 0.65 -0.54
CA SER A 102 -7.12 0.60 0.02
C SER A 102 -7.76 -0.76 -0.21
N PRO A 103 -8.43 -1.38 0.78
CA PRO A 103 -9.15 -2.63 0.55
C PRO A 103 -10.40 -2.45 -0.32
N LYS A 104 -10.84 -1.20 -0.53
CA LYS A 104 -12.00 -0.84 -1.34
C LYS A 104 -11.70 -0.82 -2.84
N TYR A 105 -10.42 -0.81 -3.23
CA TYR A 105 -9.99 -0.68 -4.62
C TYR A 105 -9.08 -1.84 -5.01
N VAL A 106 -9.13 -2.22 -6.28
CA VAL A 106 -8.24 -3.18 -6.90
C VAL A 106 -7.62 -2.57 -8.15
N ALA A 107 -6.32 -2.81 -8.34
CA ALA A 107 -5.62 -2.43 -9.55
C ALA A 107 -5.91 -3.46 -10.65
N ILE A 108 -6.52 -3.02 -11.76
CA ILE A 108 -6.79 -3.85 -12.93
C ILE A 108 -6.04 -3.33 -14.15
N ARG A 109 -5.84 -4.20 -15.15
CA ARG A 109 -5.34 -3.77 -16.45
C ARG A 109 -6.41 -2.88 -17.10
N ASN A 110 -6.01 -1.69 -17.54
CA ASN A 110 -6.95 -0.75 -18.15
C ASN A 110 -7.43 -1.27 -19.52
N PRO A 111 -8.72 -1.57 -19.71
CA PRO A 111 -9.24 -2.00 -21.01
C PRO A 111 -9.19 -0.88 -22.05
N ASN A 112 -9.18 0.39 -21.62
CA ASN A 112 -9.18 1.58 -22.47
C ASN A 112 -7.79 2.22 -22.61
N VAL A 113 -6.72 1.43 -22.45
CA VAL A 113 -5.32 1.91 -22.51
C VAL A 113 -5.00 2.71 -23.77
N MET A 114 -5.65 2.41 -24.91
CA MET A 114 -5.44 3.15 -26.17
C MET A 114 -5.97 4.59 -26.13
N PHE A 115 -6.91 4.89 -25.24
CA PHE A 115 -7.53 6.21 -25.10
C PHE A 115 -6.99 6.98 -23.90
N ASP A 116 -6.81 6.29 -22.77
CA ASP A 116 -6.41 6.90 -21.50
C ASP A 116 -4.87 6.90 -21.30
N GLY A 117 -4.13 6.11 -22.08
CA GLY A 117 -2.68 6.01 -22.00
C GLY A 117 -2.14 5.31 -20.74
N LYS A 118 -2.98 5.08 -19.71
CA LYS A 118 -2.60 4.37 -18.49
C LYS A 118 -2.76 2.87 -18.65
N MET A 119 -1.73 2.09 -18.34
CA MET A 119 -1.78 0.62 -18.42
C MET A 119 -2.58 -0.04 -17.28
N VAL A 120 -2.64 0.61 -16.12
CA VAL A 120 -3.28 0.10 -14.91
C VAL A 120 -4.12 1.20 -14.29
N ILE A 121 -5.32 0.85 -13.82
CA ILE A 121 -6.24 1.76 -13.12
C ILE A 121 -6.71 1.11 -11.82
N ALA A 122 -7.03 1.93 -10.82
CA ALA A 122 -7.71 1.48 -9.61
C ALA A 122 -9.23 1.56 -9.83
N VAL A 123 -9.93 0.45 -9.59
CA VAL A 123 -11.39 0.39 -9.64
C VAL A 123 -11.94 -0.08 -8.28
N PRO A 124 -13.11 0.41 -7.85
CA PRO A 124 -13.81 -0.14 -6.69
C PRO A 124 -13.99 -1.65 -6.80
N VAL A 125 -13.73 -2.38 -5.71
CA VAL A 125 -13.89 -3.85 -5.68
C VAL A 125 -15.30 -4.27 -6.06
N ALA A 126 -16.32 -3.52 -5.62
CA ALA A 126 -17.71 -3.79 -5.97
C ALA A 126 -17.99 -3.72 -7.49
N GLU A 127 -17.25 -2.89 -8.23
CA GLU A 127 -17.37 -2.80 -9.68
C GLU A 127 -16.57 -3.89 -10.39
N ALA A 128 -15.43 -4.31 -9.81
CA ALA A 128 -14.60 -5.39 -10.34
C ALA A 128 -15.29 -6.77 -10.23
N GLU A 129 -16.04 -7.02 -9.16
CA GLU A 129 -16.78 -8.29 -8.99
C GLU A 129 -18.00 -8.41 -9.91
N GLY A 130 -18.50 -7.28 -10.45
CA GLY A 130 -19.56 -7.26 -11.46
C GLY A 130 -19.07 -7.47 -12.89
N GLN A 131 -17.75 -7.50 -13.11
CA GLN A 131 -17.12 -7.76 -14.40
C GLN A 131 -16.52 -9.17 -14.36
N ASP A 132 -17.28 -10.17 -14.81
CA ASP A 132 -16.72 -11.45 -15.24
C ASP A 132 -15.66 -11.16 -16.32
N LEU A 133 -14.38 -11.20 -15.93
CA LEU A 133 -13.22 -11.12 -16.83
C LEU A 133 -12.95 -12.49 -17.46
#